data_AF-A0A929VFI4-F1
#
_entry.id   AF-A0A929VFI4-F1
#
_cell.length_a   1.000
_cell.length_b   1.000
_cell.length_c   1.000
_cell.angle_alpha   90.00
_cell.angle_beta   90.00
_cell.angle_gamma   90.00
#
_symmetry.space_group_name_H-M   'P 1'
#
loop_
_entity.id
_entity.type
_entity.pdbx_description
1 polymer ?
#
loop_
_entity_poly.entity_id
_entity_poly.type
_entity_poly.pdbx_seq_one_letter_code
_entity_poly.pdbx_strand_id
1 'polypeptide(L)' 'ALDCTEAGGEKDDNKVVVIVRKKEQQFGLVIDQLIGQLEIVIKPLGKYTGKTKLFSGATILGDGEVALILDTNSLV' A
#
# COMPACT_ATOMS: atom_id res chain seq x y z
N ALA A 1 -12.40 37.48 -0.57
CA ALA A 1 -13.57 36.60 -0.75
C ALA A 1 -13.11 35.34 -1.47
N LEU A 2 -12.81 34.29 -0.70
CA LEU A 2 -12.75 32.91 -1.18
C LEU A 2 -13.42 32.13 -0.06
N ASP A 3 -14.73 32.01 -0.22
CA ASP A 3 -15.63 31.28 0.65
C ASP A 3 -15.45 29.79 0.33
N CYS A 4 -15.17 28.99 1.35
CA CYS A 4 -15.12 27.55 1.25
C CYS A 4 -16.21 26.99 2.18
N THR A 5 -17.42 26.86 1.65
CA THR A 5 -18.55 26.16 2.28
C THR A 5 -18.86 24.93 1.42
N GLU A 6 -18.34 23.76 1.79
CA GLU A 6 -18.99 22.66 2.51
C GLU A 6 -19.59 21.59 1.59
N ALA A 7 -19.10 20.36 1.75
CA ALA A 7 -19.85 19.16 1.47
C ALA A 7 -19.65 18.23 2.66
N GLY A 8 -20.70 18.09 3.46
CA GLY A 8 -20.74 17.22 4.62
C GLY A 8 -20.62 15.75 4.25
N GLY A 9 -19.84 15.05 5.06
CA GLY A 9 -19.81 13.61 5.25
C GLY A 9 -19.10 13.40 6.57
N GLU A 10 -19.64 12.58 7.46
CA GLU A 10 -19.02 12.26 8.75
C GLU A 10 -17.52 12.01 8.56
N LYS A 11 -16.69 12.89 9.13
CA LYS A 11 -15.25 12.71 9.15
C LYS A 11 -14.95 11.60 10.14
N ASP A 12 -14.96 10.37 9.66
CA ASP A 12 -14.19 9.32 10.31
C ASP A 12 -12.71 9.64 10.06
N ASP A 13 -12.15 10.52 10.90
CA ASP A 13 -10.77 11.01 10.80
C ASP A 13 -9.73 9.94 11.22
N ASN A 14 -10.18 8.70 11.49
CA ASN A 14 -9.32 7.58 11.82
C ASN A 14 -8.70 6.98 10.56
N LYS A 15 -7.58 7.56 10.13
CA LYS A 15 -6.72 6.95 9.12
C LYS A 15 -5.81 5.90 9.75
N VAL A 16 -5.76 4.72 9.14
CA VAL A 16 -4.82 3.67 9.53
C VAL A 16 -3.48 3.93 8.85
N VAL A 17 -2.39 3.87 9.61
CA VAL A 17 -1.03 4.09 9.09
C VAL A 17 -0.14 2.92 9.43
N VAL A 18 0.45 2.31 8.40
CA VAL A 18 1.48 1.27 8.55
C VAL A 18 2.84 1.95 8.65
N ILE A 19 3.52 1.77 9.78
CA ILE A 19 4.86 2.32 10.00
C ILE A 19 5.90 1.32 9.48
N VAL A 20 6.70 1.77 8.52
CA VAL A 20 7.79 0.98 7.94
C VAL A 20 9.12 1.58 8.38
N ARG A 21 10.02 0.74 8.88
CA ARG A 21 11.38 1.15 9.30
C ARG A 21 12.43 0.44 8.45
N LYS A 22 13.34 1.22 7.85
CA LYS A 22 14.53 0.76 7.14
C LYS A 22 15.75 1.44 7.75
N LYS A 23 16.53 0.69 8.54
CA LYS A 23 17.66 1.22 9.34
C LYS A 23 17.20 2.42 10.21
N GLU A 24 17.78 3.59 10.00
CA GLU A 24 17.45 4.84 10.72
C GLU A 24 16.31 5.63 10.08
N GLN A 25 15.81 5.21 8.91
CA GLN A 25 14.69 5.85 8.23
C GLN A 25 13.37 5.18 8.62
N GLN A 26 12.35 5.99 8.85
CA GLN A 26 10.99 5.54 9.15
C GLN A 26 9.99 6.37 8.34
N PHE A 27 9.01 5.71 7.75
CA PHE A 27 7.92 6.37 7.02
C PHE A 27 6.58 5.70 7.33
N GLY A 28 5.50 6.45 7.16
CA GLY A 28 4.13 5.98 7.33
C GLY A 28 3.43 5.78 5.99
N LEU A 29 2.80 4.63 5.81
CA LEU A 29 1.91 4.34 4.69
C LEU A 29 0.47 4.47 5.17
N VAL A 30 -0.23 5.49 4.72
CA VAL A 30 -1.67 5.63 4.98
C VAL A 30 -2.41 4.59 4.13
N ILE A 31 -3.25 3.78 4.77
CA ILE A 31 -4.03 2.73 4.12
C ILE A 31 -5.52 2.91 4.41
N ASP A 32 -6.36 2.41 3.50
CA ASP A 32 -7.82 2.43 3.68
C ASP A 32 -8.25 1.39 4.71
N GLN A 33 -7.73 0.17 4.61
CA GLN A 33 -8.10 -0.94 5.48
C GLN A 33 -6.94 -1.91 5.72
N LEU A 34 -6.82 -2.39 6.95
CA LEU A 34 -5.92 -3.48 7.33
C LEU A 34 -6.68 -4.82 7.30
N ILE A 35 -6.36 -5.69 6.35
CA ILE A 35 -6.97 -7.03 6.24
C ILE A 35 -6.36 -8.01 7.25
N GLY A 36 -5.06 -7.86 7.56
CA GLY A 36 -4.34 -8.68 8.53
C GLY A 36 -3.06 -9.28 7.94
N GLN A 37 -2.59 -10.38 8.53
CA GLN A 37 -1.45 -11.14 8.06
C GLN A 37 -1.92 -12.34 7.24
N LEU A 38 -1.37 -12.50 6.03
CA LEU A 38 -1.68 -13.60 5.12
C LEU A 38 -0.40 -14.33 4.74
N GLU A 39 -0.48 -15.65 4.61
CA GLU A 39 0.58 -16.46 4.03
C GLU A 39 0.34 -16.58 2.52
N ILE A 40 1.31 -16.13 1.72
CA ILE A 40 1.14 -15.99 0.27
C ILE A 40 2.28 -16.62 -0.50
N VAL A 41 2.00 -17.05 -1.74
CA VAL A 41 3.02 -17.50 -2.69
C VAL A 41 3.39 -16.35 -3.61
N ILE A 42 4.67 -15.95 -3.62
CA ILE A 42 5.16 -14.89 -4.49
C ILE A 42 5.31 -15.40 -5.92
N LYS A 43 4.63 -14.76 -6.86
CA LYS A 43 4.81 -14.91 -8.30
C LYS A 43 5.65 -13.73 -8.82
N PRO A 44 6.88 -13.96 -9.31
CA PRO A 44 7.68 -12.91 -9.90
C PRO A 44 6.97 -12.33 -11.11
N LEU A 45 6.91 -11.00 -11.22
CA LEU A 45 6.23 -10.32 -12.32
C LEU A 45 7.01 -10.35 -13.66
N GLY A 46 8.22 -10.93 -13.66
CA GLY A 46 9.04 -11.13 -14.85
C GLY A 46 9.51 -9.81 -15.50
N LYS A 47 9.89 -9.87 -16.78
CA LYS A 47 10.36 -8.70 -17.55
C LYS A 47 9.25 -7.69 -17.89
N TYR A 48 8.01 -7.97 -17.49
CA TYR A 48 6.85 -7.13 -17.78
C TYR A 48 6.70 -5.97 -16.80
N THR A 49 7.38 -6.03 -15.64
CA THR A 49 7.60 -4.85 -14.82
C THR A 49 8.70 -4.03 -15.46
N GLY A 50 8.31 -2.96 -16.15
CA GLY A 50 9.25 -1.92 -16.57
C GLY A 50 9.96 -1.28 -15.38
N LYS A 51 10.55 -0.10 -15.60
CA LYS A 51 11.40 0.70 -14.69
C LYS A 51 10.91 0.93 -13.24
N THR A 52 9.72 0.48 -12.87
CA THR A 52 9.10 0.66 -11.56
C THR A 52 9.57 -0.44 -10.60
N LYS A 53 10.61 -0.14 -9.81
CA LYS A 53 11.11 -1.00 -8.72
C LYS A 53 10.19 -1.08 -7.49
N LEU A 54 9.01 -0.47 -7.54
CA LEU A 54 8.14 -0.33 -6.38
C LEU A 54 7.56 -1.66 -5.88
N PHE A 55 7.40 -2.65 -6.76
CA PHE A 55 6.82 -3.95 -6.43
C PHE A 55 7.82 -5.08 -6.66
N SER A 56 7.91 -6.01 -5.71
CA SER A 56 8.81 -7.18 -5.79
C SER A 56 8.16 -8.39 -6.47
N GLY A 57 6.83 -8.41 -6.56
CA GLY A 57 6.08 -9.51 -7.14
C GLY A 57 4.57 -9.29 -7.05
N ALA A 58 3.82 -10.32 -7.45
CA ALA A 58 2.39 -10.41 -7.21
C ALA A 58 2.02 -11.77 -6.62
N THR A 59 0.81 -11.90 -6.12
CA THR A 59 0.22 -13.16 -5.70
C THR A 59 -1.24 -13.20 -6.15
N ILE A 60 -1.80 -14.40 -6.20
CA ILE A 60 -3.23 -14.62 -6.42
C ILE A 60 -3.81 -15.00 -5.06
N LEU A 61 -4.76 -14.19 -4.59
CA LEU A 61 -5.48 -14.41 -3.35
C LEU A 61 -6.47 -15.58 -3.50
N GLY A 62 -7.02 -16.07 -2.38
CA GLY A 62 -7.93 -17.23 -2.38
C GLY A 62 -9.25 -17.01 -3.12
N ASP A 63 -9.63 -15.75 -3.31
CA ASP A 63 -10.79 -15.29 -4.09
C ASP A 63 -10.49 -15.08 -5.59
N GLY A 64 -9.23 -15.26 -5.99
CA GLY A 64 -8.76 -15.07 -7.37
C GLY A 64 -8.31 -13.64 -7.68
N GLU A 65 -8.37 -12.70 -6.74
CA GLU A 65 -7.84 -11.36 -6.93
C GLU A 65 -6.31 -11.35 -6.99
N VAL A 66 -5.75 -10.41 -7.72
CA VAL A 66 -4.29 -10.23 -7.83
C VAL A 66 -3.85 -9.16 -6.85
N ALA A 67 -2.99 -9.54 -5.91
CA ALA A 67 -2.36 -8.60 -4.97
C ALA A 67 -0.91 -8.35 -5.35
N LEU A 68 -0.48 -7.09 -5.32
CA LEU A 68 0.90 -6.69 -5.53
C LEU A 68 1.68 -6.68 -4.22
N ILE A 69 2.94 -7.09 -4.27
CA ILE A 69 3.85 -7.06 -3.13
C ILE A 69 4.71 -5.80 -3.22
N LEU A 70 4.45 -4.85 -2.31
CA LEU A 70 5.19 -3.61 -2.20
C LEU A 70 6.61 -3.88 -1.66
N ASP A 71 7.63 -3.44 -2.39
CA ASP A 71 9.02 -3.46 -1.92
C ASP A 71 9.32 -2.19 -1.11
N THR A 72 9.35 -2.35 0.21
CA THR A 72 9.66 -1.27 1.15
C THR A 72 11.07 -0.72 0.99
N ASN A 73 12.00 -1.49 0.41
CA ASN A 73 13.35 -1.00 0.14
C ASN A 73 13.38 0.01 -1.02
N SER A 74 12.42 -0.06 -1.93
CA SER A 74 12.35 0.80 -3.11
C SER A 74 11.60 2.11 -2.87
N LEU A 75 11.03 2.29 -1.68
CA LEU A 75 10.35 3.52 -1.25
C LEU A 75 11.30 4.61 -0.73
N VAL A 76 12.55 4.26 -0.41
CA VAL A 76 13.56 5.19 0.15
C VAL A 76 14.96 4.95 -0.40
#